data_AF-A0A0K3BGF3-F1
#
_entry.id   AF-A0A0K3BGF3-F1
#
_cell.length_a   1.000
_cell.length_b   1.000
_cell.length_c   1.000
_cell.angle_alpha   90.00
_cell.angle_beta   90.00
_cell.angle_gamma   90.00
#
_symmetry.space_group_name_H-M   'P 1'
#
loop_
_entity.id
_entity.type
_entity.pdbx_description
1 polymer ?
#
loop_
_entity_poly.entity_id
_entity_poly.type
_entity_poly.pdbx_seq_one_letter_code
_entity_poly.pdbx_strand_id
1 'polypeptide(L)' 'MVGVRNNGVLVSAWVKIESGCAIEYRMGGANEVEFTLGGCANGFEFVATEDGLERLVAAGSQALRELHSGDEEE' A
#
# COMPACT_ATOMS: atom_id res chain seq x y z
N MET A 1 28.03 12.80 -25.77
CA MET A 1 27.27 11.86 -24.94
C MET A 1 25.92 12.49 -24.68
N VAL A 2 24.87 12.02 -25.37
CA VAL A 2 23.50 12.55 -25.22
C VAL A 2 22.96 12.00 -23.91
N GLY A 3 22.85 12.86 -22.89
CA GLY A 3 22.24 12.50 -21.62
C GLY A 3 20.74 12.35 -21.82
N VAL A 4 20.21 11.13 -21.66
CA VAL A 4 18.78 10.86 -21.66
C VAL A 4 18.21 11.50 -20.39
N ARG A 5 17.46 12.60 -20.53
CA ARG A 5 16.68 13.16 -19.43
C ARG A 5 15.52 12.19 -19.17
N ASN A 6 15.55 11.54 -18.01
CA ASN A 6 14.43 10.74 -17.54
C ASN A 6 13.31 11.72 -17.13
N ASN A 7 12.37 12.01 -18.03
CA ASN A 7 11.17 12.82 -17.74
C ASN A 7 10.17 11.98 -16.93
N GLY A 8 10.57 11.51 -15.76
CA GLY A 8 9.72 10.78 -14.83
C GLY A 8 9.17 11.70 -13.75
N VAL A 9 7.90 11.53 -13.41
CA VAL A 9 7.34 12.09 -12.18
C VAL A 9 7.62 11.07 -11.07
N LEU A 10 8.46 11.44 -10.10
CA LEU A 10 8.63 10.67 -8.86
C LEU A 10 7.64 11.23 -7.84
N VAL A 11 6.64 10.44 -7.47
CA VAL A 11 5.70 10.79 -6.40
C VAL A 11 6.10 10.02 -5.15
N SER A 12 6.50 10.73 -4.10
CA SER A 12 6.55 10.17 -2.75
C SER A 12 5.35 10.66 -1.97
N ALA A 13 4.45 9.74 -1.61
CA ALA A 13 3.30 10.02 -0.77
C ALA A 13 3.40 9.14 0.48
N TRP A 14 3.09 9.74 1.63
CA TRP A 14 2.99 9.03 2.90
C TRP A 14 1.54 9.08 3.36
N VAL A 15 0.97 7.93 3.68
CA VAL A 15 -0.40 7.79 4.17
C VAL A 15 -0.33 7.09 5.53
N LYS A 16 -0.97 7.68 6.54
CA LYS A 16 -1.19 7.02 7.83
C LYS A 16 -2.60 6.44 7.83
N ILE A 17 -2.72 5.13 8.09
CA ILE A 17 -4.00 4.43 8.19
C ILE A 17 -4.33 4.31 9.68
N GLU A 18 -5.35 5.04 10.12
CA GLU A 18 -5.84 5.03 11.51
C GLU A 18 -6.99 4.03 11.69
N SER A 19 -7.28 3.69 12.95
CA SER A 19 -8.46 2.89 13.28
C SER A 19 -9.75 3.57 12.77
N GLY A 20 -10.58 2.82 12.06
CA GLY A 20 -11.80 3.33 11.43
C GLY A 20 -11.63 3.85 9.99
N CYS A 21 -10.42 3.83 9.43
CA CYS A 21 -10.24 4.04 7.99
C CYS A 21 -10.84 2.86 7.20
N ALA A 22 -11.73 3.15 6.25
CA ALA A 22 -12.27 2.14 5.35
C ALA A 22 -11.18 1.63 4.39
N ILE A 23 -11.11 0.32 4.21
CA ILE A 23 -10.23 -0.34 3.24
C ILE A 23 -11.12 -1.21 2.36
N GLU A 24 -11.26 -0.80 1.11
CA GLU A 24 -12.03 -1.52 0.10
C GLU A 24 -11.09 -2.04 -0.98
N TYR A 25 -11.48 -3.10 -1.67
CA TYR A 25 -10.74 -3.60 -2.83
C TYR A 25 -11.68 -3.99 -3.97
N ARG A 26 -11.18 -3.87 -5.21
CA ARG A 26 -11.84 -4.38 -6.40
C ARG A 26 -10.83 -5.08 -7.31
N MET A 27 -11.28 -6.08 -8.05
CA MET A 27 -10.44 -6.72 -9.06
C MET A 27 -10.30 -5.80 -10.28
N GLY A 28 -9.06 -5.47 -10.62
CA GLY A 28 -8.67 -4.72 -11.82
C GLY A 28 -8.14 -5.66 -12.89
N GLY A 29 -8.96 -6.00 -13.88
CA GLY A 29 -8.52 -6.94 -14.94
C GLY A 29 -8.17 -8.33 -14.40
N ALA A 30 -7.31 -9.06 -15.14
CA ALA A 30 -7.05 -10.47 -14.84
C ALA A 30 -6.15 -10.69 -13.61
N ASN A 31 -5.15 -9.82 -13.40
CA ASN A 31 -4.06 -10.07 -12.45
C ASN A 31 -3.74 -8.87 -11.54
N GLU A 32 -4.66 -7.91 -11.42
CA GLU A 32 -4.47 -6.75 -10.57
C GLU A 32 -5.63 -6.61 -9.59
N VAL A 33 -5.31 -6.10 -8.41
CA VAL A 33 -6.28 -5.66 -7.42
C VAL A 33 -6.04 -4.18 -7.17
N GLU A 34 -7.12 -3.43 -7.07
CA GLU A 34 -7.10 -2.03 -6.71
C GLU A 34 -7.67 -1.87 -5.31
N PHE A 35 -6.94 -1.19 -4.46
CA PHE A 35 -7.34 -0.86 -3.10
C PHE A 35 -7.73 0.61 -3.02
N THR A 36 -8.74 0.89 -2.22
CA THR A 36 -9.16 2.24 -1.87
C THR A 36 -9.08 2.38 -0.35
N LEU A 37 -8.26 3.33 0.11
CA LEU A 37 -8.13 3.69 1.52
C LEU A 37 -8.87 5.01 1.77
N GLY A 38 -9.84 5.02 2.68
CA GLY A 38 -10.64 6.21 3.03
C GLY A 38 -12.04 6.23 2.42
N GLY A 39 -12.75 7.35 2.58
CA GLY A 39 -14.13 7.53 2.08
C GLY A 39 -14.18 8.22 0.70
N CYS A 40 -15.33 8.15 0.02
CA CYS A 40 -15.56 8.56 -1.37
C CYS A 40 -15.08 9.97 -1.82
N ALA A 41 -14.68 10.86 -0.90
CA ALA A 41 -14.25 12.22 -1.22
C ALA A 41 -12.76 12.51 -1.01
N ASN A 42 -12.04 11.71 -0.20
CA ASN A 42 -10.61 11.86 0.08
C ASN A 42 -10.03 10.49 0.40
N GLY A 43 -9.41 9.85 -0.59
CA GLY A 43 -8.83 8.53 -0.45
C GLY A 43 -7.51 8.39 -1.18
N PHE A 44 -6.76 7.36 -0.79
CA PHE A 44 -5.56 6.92 -1.50
C PHE A 44 -5.89 5.60 -2.21
N GLU A 45 -5.67 5.57 -3.52
CA GLU A 45 -5.83 4.38 -4.33
C GLU A 45 -4.46 3.81 -4.68
N PHE A 46 -4.33 2.50 -4.60
CA PHE A 46 -3.15 1.82 -5.13
C PHE A 46 -3.53 0.50 -5.79
N VAL A 47 -2.78 0.15 -6.83
CA VAL A 47 -2.93 -1.09 -7.57
C VAL A 47 -1.75 -1.99 -7.25
N ALA A 48 -2.05 -3.27 -6.99
CA ALA A 48 -1.05 -4.31 -6.83
C ALA A 48 -1.35 -5.47 -7.77
N THR A 49 -0.31 -6.04 -8.36
CA THR A 49 -0.41 -7.35 -9.02
C THR A 49 -0.55 -8.45 -7.96
N GLU A 50 -0.89 -9.67 -8.37
CA GLU A 50 -0.93 -10.86 -7.50
C GLU A 50 0.37 -11.03 -6.70
N ASP A 51 1.52 -11.20 -7.37
CA ASP A 51 2.83 -11.30 -6.74
C ASP A 51 3.17 -10.11 -5.83
N GLY A 52 2.76 -8.91 -6.23
CA GLY A 52 2.97 -7.68 -5.47
C GLY A 52 2.16 -7.68 -4.16
N LEU A 53 0.90 -8.11 -4.24
CA LEU A 53 0.00 -8.23 -3.09
C LEU A 53 0.50 -9.30 -2.12
N GLU A 54 0.93 -10.45 -2.61
CA GLU A 54 1.49 -11.51 -1.76
C GLU A 54 2.66 -10.99 -0.92
N ARG A 55 3.58 -10.25 -1.55
CA ARG A 55 4.72 -9.64 -0.86
C ARG A 55 4.29 -8.57 0.14
N LEU A 56 3.31 -7.74 -0.20
CA LEU A 56 2.77 -6.71 0.69
C LEU A 56 2.14 -7.35 1.94
N VAL A 57 1.33 -8.39 1.76
CA VAL A 57 0.69 -9.11 2.86
C VAL A 57 1.73 -9.81 3.74
N ALA A 58 2.75 -10.44 3.15
CA ALA A 58 3.81 -11.09 3.92
C ALA A 58 4.59 -10.08 4.79
N ALA A 59 5.01 -8.95 4.21
CA ALA A 59 5.72 -7.90 4.93
C ALA A 59 4.85 -7.24 6.01
N GLY A 60 3.59 -6.91 5.69
CA GLY A 60 2.65 -6.33 6.64
C GLY A 60 2.33 -7.26 7.81
N SER A 61 2.16 -8.56 7.53
CA SER A 61 1.93 -9.58 8.57
C SER A 61 3.13 -9.73 9.50
N GLN A 62 4.35 -9.62 8.97
CA GLN A 62 5.55 -9.62 9.79
C GLN A 62 5.61 -8.38 10.69
N ALA A 63 5.42 -7.18 10.12
CA ALA A 63 5.42 -5.93 10.88
C ALA A 63 4.37 -5.94 12.00
N LEU A 64 3.17 -6.49 11.74
CA LEU A 64 2.14 -6.61 12.76
C LEU A 64 2.54 -7.55 13.90
N ARG A 65 3.22 -8.67 13.61
CA ARG A 65 3.74 -9.56 14.66
C ARG A 65 4.78 -8.85 15.53
N GLU A 66 5.67 -8.06 14.92
CA GLU A 66 6.69 -7.30 15.63
C GLU A 66 6.07 -6.24 16.55
N LEU A 67 5.03 -5.53 16.09
CA LEU A 67 4.27 -4.59 16.92
C LEU A 67 3.64 -5.28 18.14
N HIS A 68 2.99 -6.42 17.95
CA HIS A 68 2.39 -7.15 19.07
C HIS A 68 3.41 -7.69 20.07
N SER A 69 4.62 -8.04 19.62
CA SER A 69 5.70 -8.48 20.53
C SER A 69 6.38 -7.32 21.25
N GLY A 70 6.30 -6.10 20.72
CA GLY A 70 6.86 -4.90 21.34
C GLY A 70 6.03 -4.34 22.49
N ASP A 71 4.76 -4.74 22.60
CA ASP A 71 3.85 -4.34 23.67
C ASP A 71 4.06 -5.12 24.99
N GLU A 72 4.99 -6.10 25.03
CA GLU A 72 5.29 -6.92 26.22
C GLU A 72 6.44 -6.38 27.10
N GLU A 73 7.05 -5.23 26.75
CA GLU A 73 8.18 -4.61 27.49
C GLU A 73 7.85 -3.29 28.24
N GLU A 74 6.58 -3.02 28.60
CA GLU A 74 6.21 -1.91 29.53
C GLU A 74 5.82 -2.36 30.95
#